data_AF-A0A3D9E5A3-F1
#
_entry.id   AF-A0A3D9E5A3-F1
#
_cell.length_a   1.000
_cell.length_b   1.000
_cell.length_c   1.000
_cell.angle_alpha   90.00
_cell.angle_beta   90.00
_cell.angle_gamma   90.00
#
_symmetry.space_group_name_H-M   'P 1'
#
loop_
_entity.id
_entity.type
_entity.pdbx_description
1 polymer ?
#
loop_
_entity_poly.entity_id
_entity_poly.type
_entity_poly.pdbx_seq_one_letter_code
_entity_poly.pdbx_strand_id
1 'polypeptide(L)'
;MNPRFVSVRVQCMTTLDQRTAPGTAEDHRRAEEPFVAASTGDMCRLSVVGPTSRVELAVPSHIPIAELLPTIVGHLDPSLATRGLDHGGWVLQRLGHAPLDEDLGTASAGLLDGDVLFLRPRAAALAPAQYDDVVDGVQSVLDARDDDWSSRSTRRSALAATAVASSAAVVIAGGAGTIAPIMAGALALVLLAAGVLVGRLWDDPMGAVLTGVGVTAAGVAGATVPAALFPGAEASAPAILAAGAALWGVAAGAAAYARGGVRPVLLASTGAAMLAVSALSLPLVLGLDLAAAAAILVVLALGLARGIPGLAAWIGGLAVDSVPLSTAEFQTGLDAVPADDVQRRATVAHQTATALWAAWAALLCAALIDLALVREWTCVALTVAASVAVALQARELHATLQRGAVLVAAALPAAVLGVAQAAVLDPVWQVLSVLLLIVVAGHACVLALVLPRTRLAPTWGRAGDVLHWCCAIAVPGLMLAVAGLFDWIADIV
;
A
#
# COMPACT_ATOMS: atom_id res chain seq x y z
N MET A 1 -54.40 22.22 34.91
CA MET A 1 -55.69 21.74 34.34
C MET A 1 -55.45 21.28 32.92
N ASN A 2 -56.11 20.19 32.51
CA ASN A 2 -56.27 19.80 31.10
C ASN A 2 -57.51 20.57 30.53
N PRO A 3 -57.68 20.77 29.20
CA PRO A 3 -58.07 19.65 28.33
C PRO A 3 -57.43 19.64 26.92
N ARG A 4 -57.58 18.50 26.25
CA ARG A 4 -57.40 18.30 24.80
C ARG A 4 -58.61 18.82 24.00
N PHE A 5 -58.43 19.04 22.70
CA PHE A 5 -59.33 18.83 21.52
C PHE A 5 -58.73 19.68 20.35
N VAL A 6 -58.97 19.48 19.05
CA VAL A 6 -60.06 18.85 18.27
C VAL A 6 -59.49 17.93 17.16
N SER A 7 -60.31 17.01 16.62
CA SER A 7 -60.03 16.23 15.40
C SER A 7 -60.96 16.66 14.25
N VAL A 8 -60.43 16.72 13.02
CA VAL A 8 -61.22 16.81 11.77
C VAL A 8 -60.67 15.80 10.75
N ARG A 9 -61.49 15.37 9.79
CA ARG A 9 -61.40 14.08 9.08
C ARG A 9 -62.12 14.16 7.71
N VAL A 10 -61.88 13.17 6.85
CA VAL A 10 -62.69 12.74 5.67
C VAL A 10 -62.51 13.51 4.34
N GLN A 11 -61.94 12.81 3.36
CA GLN A 11 -62.56 12.41 2.07
C GLN A 11 -61.64 11.34 1.44
N CYS A 12 -62.05 10.15 0.95
CA CYS A 12 -63.29 9.65 0.33
C CYS A 12 -63.54 10.33 -1.03
N MET A 13 -63.75 9.66 -2.17
CA MET A 13 -64.32 8.33 -2.48
C MET A 13 -63.39 7.60 -3.51
N THR A 14 -63.56 6.41 -4.11
CA THR A 14 -64.72 5.51 -4.35
C THR A 14 -64.27 4.03 -4.44
N THR A 15 -65.21 3.10 -4.62
CA THR A 15 -65.07 1.63 -4.67
C THR A 15 -65.37 1.03 -6.07
N LEU A 16 -64.93 -0.23 -6.31
CA LEU A 16 -65.74 -1.43 -6.63
C LEU A 16 -64.76 -2.66 -6.68
N ASP A 17 -64.89 -3.81 -6.00
CA ASP A 17 -66.00 -4.78 -5.72
C ASP A 17 -66.13 -5.85 -6.85
N GLN A 18 -66.24 -7.19 -6.64
CA GLN A 18 -66.46 -8.02 -5.43
C GLN A 18 -66.16 -9.54 -5.64
N ARG A 19 -66.19 -10.33 -4.54
CA ARG A 19 -66.39 -11.82 -4.40
C ARG A 19 -65.20 -12.73 -4.78
N THR A 20 -64.99 -13.91 -4.16
CA THR A 20 -65.83 -14.69 -3.21
C THR A 20 -65.00 -15.46 -2.15
N ALA A 21 -65.64 -15.83 -1.02
CA ALA A 21 -65.21 -16.79 0.01
C ALA A 21 -66.38 -17.80 0.23
N PRO A 22 -66.39 -18.82 1.14
CA PRO A 22 -65.47 -19.11 2.25
C PRO A 22 -65.13 -20.62 2.49
N GLY A 23 -64.45 -20.92 3.61
CA GLY A 23 -64.24 -22.26 4.18
C GLY A 23 -62.75 -22.62 4.33
N THR A 24 -62.27 -23.31 5.37
CA THR A 24 -62.90 -23.80 6.62
C THR A 24 -61.93 -23.61 7.81
N ALA A 25 -62.34 -23.98 9.03
CA ALA A 25 -61.58 -23.76 10.26
C ALA A 25 -60.61 -24.93 10.62
N GLU A 26 -59.94 -24.73 11.76
CA GLU A 26 -59.25 -25.71 12.64
C GLU A 26 -57.72 -25.84 12.60
N ASP A 27 -57.20 -26.08 13.80
CA ASP A 27 -55.96 -26.79 14.17
C ASP A 27 -54.59 -26.17 13.82
N HIS A 28 -54.22 -25.11 14.56
CA HIS A 28 -52.81 -24.82 14.86
C HIS A 28 -52.26 -25.81 15.90
N ARG A 29 -52.21 -27.10 15.52
CA ARG A 29 -51.47 -28.11 16.28
C ARG A 29 -49.98 -27.78 16.23
N ARG A 30 -49.25 -28.07 17.31
CA ARG A 30 -47.79 -27.88 17.35
C ARG A 30 -47.15 -28.68 16.22
N ALA A 31 -46.46 -28.00 15.31
CA ALA A 31 -45.42 -28.63 14.53
C ALA A 31 -44.22 -28.83 15.46
N GLU A 32 -44.01 -30.07 15.89
CA GLU A 32 -42.70 -30.48 16.41
C GLU A 32 -41.74 -30.46 15.21
N GLU A 33 -40.82 -29.50 15.17
CA GLU A 33 -39.72 -29.55 14.20
C GLU A 33 -38.93 -30.85 14.43
N PRO A 34 -38.57 -31.59 13.37
CA PRO A 34 -38.00 -32.92 13.53
C PRO A 34 -36.65 -32.84 14.24
N PHE A 35 -36.59 -33.40 15.46
CA PHE A 35 -35.35 -33.65 16.17
C PHE A 35 -34.43 -34.48 15.28
N VAL A 36 -33.39 -33.84 14.72
CA VAL A 36 -32.44 -34.50 13.82
C VAL A 36 -31.70 -35.57 14.62
N ALA A 37 -31.99 -36.84 14.32
CA ALA A 37 -31.38 -37.97 15.00
C ALA A 37 -29.85 -37.90 14.85
N ALA A 38 -29.15 -37.79 15.98
CA ALA A 38 -27.76 -37.37 16.02
C ALA A 38 -26.79 -38.37 15.37
N SER A 39 -25.81 -37.85 14.61
CA SER A 39 -24.55 -38.53 14.33
C SER A 39 -23.73 -38.61 15.63
N THR A 40 -23.70 -39.79 16.27
CA THR A 40 -22.99 -40.03 17.55
C THR A 40 -21.45 -40.09 17.38
N GLY A 41 -20.86 -39.21 16.57
CA GLY A 41 -19.45 -39.32 16.17
C GLY A 41 -18.81 -38.11 15.49
N ASP A 42 -19.51 -36.99 15.28
CA ASP A 42 -18.84 -35.77 14.80
C ASP A 42 -17.96 -35.19 15.91
N MET A 43 -16.66 -35.10 15.63
CA MET A 43 -15.61 -34.64 16.54
C MET A 43 -14.94 -33.40 15.95
N CYS A 44 -14.79 -32.34 16.75
CA CYS A 44 -14.07 -31.14 16.38
C CYS A 44 -12.67 -31.11 17.01
N ARG A 45 -11.64 -30.82 16.21
CA ARG A 45 -10.25 -30.65 16.65
C ARG A 45 -10.00 -29.20 17.06
N LEU A 46 -9.83 -28.94 18.36
CA LEU A 46 -9.58 -27.62 18.91
C LEU A 46 -8.15 -27.52 19.47
N SER A 47 -7.50 -26.37 19.24
CA SER A 47 -6.22 -26.01 19.84
C SER A 47 -6.44 -25.03 20.99
N VAL A 48 -6.35 -25.51 22.23
CA VAL A 48 -6.55 -24.66 23.41
C VAL A 48 -5.21 -24.18 23.97
N VAL A 49 -5.07 -22.87 24.13
CA VAL A 49 -3.92 -22.19 24.71
C VAL A 49 -4.25 -21.77 26.15
N GLY A 50 -3.57 -22.40 27.11
CA GLY A 50 -3.59 -22.03 28.52
C GLY A 50 -2.51 -20.98 28.88
N PRO A 51 -2.39 -20.62 30.16
CA PRO A 51 -1.43 -19.59 30.60
C PRO A 51 0.05 -19.98 30.43
N THR A 52 0.35 -21.28 30.45
CA THR A 52 1.72 -21.84 30.46
C THR A 52 1.92 -23.00 29.49
N SER A 53 0.85 -23.48 28.85
CA SER A 53 0.83 -24.67 28.00
C SER A 53 -0.20 -24.52 26.86
N ARG A 54 -0.07 -25.35 25.83
CA ARG A 54 -1.06 -25.50 24.74
C ARG A 54 -1.34 -26.99 24.57
N VAL A 55 -2.60 -27.34 24.34
CA VAL A 55 -3.02 -28.72 24.04
C VAL A 55 -3.93 -28.73 22.82
N GLU A 56 -3.88 -29.81 22.04
CA GLU A 56 -4.79 -30.04 20.93
C GLU A 56 -5.66 -31.26 21.24
N LEU A 57 -6.98 -31.07 21.18
CA LEU A 57 -7.97 -32.02 21.67
C LEU A 57 -9.04 -32.22 20.59
N ALA A 58 -9.41 -33.48 20.35
CA ALA A 58 -10.63 -33.81 19.62
C ALA A 58 -11.78 -33.91 20.64
N VAL A 59 -12.79 -33.06 20.51
CA VAL A 59 -13.96 -33.01 21.40
C VAL A 59 -15.25 -33.24 20.61
N PRO A 60 -16.29 -33.89 21.18
CA PRO A 60 -17.56 -34.08 20.48
C PRO A 60 -18.24 -32.75 20.10
N SER A 61 -18.87 -32.73 18.92
CA SER A 61 -19.51 -31.55 18.32
C SER A 61 -20.71 -30.99 19.11
N HIS A 62 -21.36 -31.86 19.86
CA HIS A 62 -22.70 -31.68 20.44
C HIS A 62 -22.72 -31.60 21.97
N ILE A 63 -21.61 -31.87 22.65
CA ILE A 63 -21.50 -31.75 24.11
C ILE A 63 -21.28 -30.28 24.47
N PRO A 64 -22.02 -29.70 25.43
CA PRO A 64 -21.86 -28.31 25.87
C PRO A 64 -20.42 -28.00 26.29
N ILE A 65 -19.95 -26.80 25.96
CA ILE A 65 -18.60 -26.33 26.30
C ILE A 65 -18.37 -26.36 27.84
N ALA A 66 -19.42 -26.13 28.65
CA ALA A 66 -19.40 -26.28 30.10
C ALA A 66 -18.94 -27.68 30.57
N GLU A 67 -19.38 -28.75 29.92
CA GLU A 67 -19.04 -30.14 30.28
C GLU A 67 -17.63 -30.54 29.80
N LEU A 68 -17.17 -29.95 28.70
CA LEU A 68 -15.83 -30.17 28.15
C LEU A 68 -14.74 -29.42 28.94
N LEU A 69 -15.09 -28.26 29.52
CA LEU A 69 -14.14 -27.34 30.16
C LEU A 69 -13.28 -28.00 31.26
N PRO A 70 -13.79 -28.81 32.21
CA PRO A 70 -12.96 -29.44 33.25
C PRO A 70 -11.91 -30.39 32.65
N THR A 71 -12.29 -31.15 31.61
CA THR A 71 -11.38 -32.05 30.89
C THR A 71 -10.31 -31.28 30.14
N ILE A 72 -10.66 -30.17 29.49
CA ILE A 72 -9.72 -29.28 28.78
C ILE A 72 -8.71 -28.65 29.77
N VAL A 73 -9.20 -28.12 30.89
CA VAL A 73 -8.37 -27.51 31.95
C VAL A 73 -7.40 -28.55 32.54
N GLY A 74 -7.88 -29.76 32.83
CA GLY A 74 -7.05 -30.85 33.36
C GLY A 74 -5.95 -31.32 32.40
N HIS A 75 -6.17 -31.25 31.08
CA HIS A 75 -5.14 -31.56 30.07
C HIS A 75 -4.11 -30.45 29.87
N LEU A 76 -4.41 -29.21 30.24
CA LEU A 76 -3.47 -28.08 30.14
C LEU A 76 -2.48 -28.04 31.31
N ASP A 77 -2.99 -28.12 32.55
CA ASP A 77 -2.24 -28.20 33.80
C ASP A 77 -3.25 -28.50 34.93
N PRO A 78 -3.18 -29.66 35.61
CA PRO A 78 -4.14 -30.04 36.66
C PRO A 78 -4.32 -29.02 37.78
N SER A 79 -3.32 -28.18 38.06
CA SER A 79 -3.41 -27.15 39.10
C SER A 79 -4.17 -25.88 38.66
N LEU A 80 -4.50 -25.73 37.37
CA LEU A 80 -5.40 -24.68 36.89
C LEU A 80 -6.82 -24.86 37.41
N ALA A 81 -7.26 -26.10 37.70
CA ALA A 81 -8.56 -26.35 38.31
C ALA A 81 -8.67 -25.67 39.69
N THR A 82 -7.63 -25.78 40.51
CA THR A 82 -7.56 -25.12 41.83
C THR A 82 -7.45 -23.60 41.70
N ARG A 83 -6.55 -23.09 40.83
CA ARG A 83 -6.42 -21.64 40.57
C ARG A 83 -7.71 -21.01 40.03
N GLY A 84 -8.54 -21.81 39.36
CA GLY A 84 -9.86 -21.40 38.87
C GLY A 84 -10.76 -20.84 39.97
N LEU A 85 -10.64 -21.34 41.21
CA LEU A 85 -11.46 -20.90 42.35
C LEU A 85 -11.22 -19.41 42.70
N ASP A 86 -9.99 -18.93 42.55
CA ASP A 86 -9.60 -17.55 42.89
C ASP A 86 -10.24 -16.49 41.97
N HIS A 87 -10.76 -16.91 40.81
CA HIS A 87 -11.24 -16.02 39.76
C HIS A 87 -12.54 -16.49 39.08
N GLY A 88 -13.37 -17.25 39.80
CA GLY A 88 -14.73 -17.62 39.39
C GLY A 88 -14.80 -18.68 38.28
N GLY A 89 -13.76 -19.49 38.10
CA GLY A 89 -13.62 -20.47 37.03
C GLY A 89 -12.90 -19.93 35.80
N TRP A 90 -12.83 -20.75 34.76
CA TRP A 90 -12.26 -20.41 33.45
C TRP A 90 -13.37 -20.20 32.42
N VAL A 91 -13.03 -19.55 31.31
CA VAL A 91 -13.86 -19.49 30.09
C VAL A 91 -12.97 -19.73 28.87
N LEU A 92 -13.57 -20.20 27.77
CA LEU A 92 -12.91 -20.31 26.47
C LEU A 92 -13.30 -19.14 25.57
N GLN A 93 -12.31 -18.55 24.90
CA GLN A 93 -12.49 -17.33 24.11
C GLN A 93 -11.63 -17.39 22.84
N ARG A 94 -12.20 -17.06 21.68
CA ARG A 94 -11.43 -16.74 20.46
C ARG A 94 -10.67 -15.42 20.66
N LEU A 95 -9.52 -15.23 20.02
CA LEU A 95 -8.69 -14.03 20.24
C LEU A 95 -9.48 -12.74 19.93
N GLY A 96 -9.65 -11.88 20.95
CA GLY A 96 -10.37 -10.61 20.86
C GLY A 96 -11.91 -10.67 20.83
N HIS A 97 -12.51 -11.85 21.06
CA HIS A 97 -13.83 -12.17 20.47
C HIS A 97 -15.01 -12.38 21.43
N ALA A 98 -14.94 -11.87 22.68
CA ALA A 98 -15.79 -12.25 23.82
C ALA A 98 -15.69 -13.76 24.21
N PRO A 99 -16.17 -14.18 25.40
CA PRO A 99 -16.27 -15.60 25.75
C PRO A 99 -17.22 -16.36 24.81
N LEU A 100 -16.98 -17.65 24.64
CA LEU A 100 -17.96 -18.56 24.05
C LEU A 100 -19.10 -18.80 25.03
N ASP A 101 -20.30 -19.00 24.50
CA ASP A 101 -21.44 -19.50 25.28
C ASP A 101 -21.17 -20.94 25.73
N GLU A 102 -21.33 -21.21 27.02
CA GLU A 102 -20.93 -22.46 27.66
C GLU A 102 -22.03 -23.54 27.56
N ASP A 103 -23.28 -23.13 27.38
CA ASP A 103 -24.43 -24.02 27.19
C ASP A 103 -24.48 -24.60 25.76
N LEU A 104 -23.74 -24.00 24.82
CA LEU A 104 -23.65 -24.46 23.44
C LEU A 104 -22.59 -25.55 23.24
N GLY A 105 -22.91 -26.53 22.38
CA GLY A 105 -21.94 -27.48 21.84
C GLY A 105 -21.02 -26.82 20.82
N THR A 106 -19.83 -27.38 20.59
CA THR A 106 -18.79 -26.73 19.76
C THR A 106 -19.25 -26.39 18.34
N ALA A 107 -20.07 -27.24 17.70
CA ALA A 107 -20.64 -26.93 16.39
C ALA A 107 -21.70 -25.80 16.42
N SER A 108 -22.51 -25.71 17.47
CA SER A 108 -23.50 -24.62 17.63
C SER A 108 -22.87 -23.29 18.04
N ALA A 109 -21.73 -23.33 18.75
CA ALA A 109 -20.84 -22.18 18.95
C ALA A 109 -20.06 -21.78 17.68
N GLY A 110 -20.28 -22.46 16.55
CA GLY A 110 -19.66 -22.15 15.26
C GLY A 110 -18.14 -22.38 15.24
N LEU A 111 -17.64 -23.35 16.02
CA LEU A 111 -16.24 -23.76 16.01
C LEU A 111 -15.95 -24.74 14.86
N LEU A 112 -14.72 -24.70 14.34
CA LEU A 112 -14.24 -25.51 13.22
C LEU A 112 -12.92 -26.21 13.55
N ASP A 113 -12.63 -27.28 12.81
CA ASP A 113 -11.38 -28.03 12.92
C ASP A 113 -10.15 -27.12 12.71
N GLY A 114 -9.29 -27.07 13.73
CA GLY A 114 -8.10 -26.22 13.79
C GLY A 114 -8.30 -24.88 14.50
N ASP A 115 -9.49 -24.57 15.03
CA ASP A 115 -9.73 -23.33 15.77
C ASP A 115 -8.82 -23.21 17.01
N VAL A 116 -8.30 -22.01 17.23
CA VAL A 116 -7.45 -21.67 18.37
C VAL A 116 -8.25 -20.90 19.41
N LEU A 117 -8.41 -21.51 20.59
CA LEU A 117 -9.11 -20.93 21.74
C LEU A 117 -8.13 -20.60 22.86
N PHE A 118 -8.39 -19.51 23.57
CA PHE A 118 -7.60 -19.08 24.72
C PHE A 118 -8.39 -19.32 26.00
N LEU A 119 -7.78 -20.01 26.96
CA LEU A 119 -8.34 -20.21 28.29
C LEU A 119 -8.11 -18.93 29.11
N ARG A 120 -9.19 -18.28 29.54
CA ARG A 120 -9.17 -16.99 30.26
C ARG A 120 -9.82 -17.12 31.63
N PRO A 121 -9.33 -16.42 32.67
CA PRO A 121 -10.04 -16.32 33.96
C PRO A 121 -11.43 -15.73 33.76
N ARG A 122 -12.48 -16.29 34.37
CA ARG A 122 -13.86 -15.78 34.25
C ARG A 122 -13.97 -14.34 34.76
N ALA A 123 -13.32 -14.01 35.88
CA ALA A 123 -13.21 -12.63 36.37
C ALA A 123 -12.41 -11.67 35.45
N ALA A 124 -11.65 -12.19 34.47
CA ALA A 124 -10.96 -11.40 33.44
C ALA A 124 -11.69 -11.41 32.08
N ALA A 125 -12.85 -12.08 32.00
CA ALA A 125 -13.88 -11.82 31.02
C ALA A 125 -14.81 -10.74 31.58
N LEU A 126 -14.47 -9.48 31.31
CA LEU A 126 -15.31 -8.34 31.65
C LEU A 126 -16.73 -8.56 31.11
N ALA A 127 -17.72 -8.51 31.99
CA ALA A 127 -19.11 -8.38 31.57
C ALA A 127 -19.23 -7.11 30.68
N PRO A 128 -20.10 -7.11 29.65
CA PRO A 128 -20.33 -5.91 28.86
C PRO A 128 -20.76 -4.79 29.78
N ALA A 129 -20.06 -3.64 29.71
CA ALA A 129 -20.26 -2.53 30.62
C ALA A 129 -21.72 -2.05 30.55
N GLN A 130 -22.43 -2.18 31.66
CA GLN A 130 -23.77 -1.62 31.82
C GLN A 130 -23.60 -0.18 32.28
N TYR A 131 -23.75 0.75 31.35
CA TYR A 131 -23.64 2.18 31.61
C TYR A 131 -24.97 2.71 32.13
N ASP A 132 -24.99 3.07 33.42
CA ASP A 132 -26.16 3.71 34.05
C ASP A 132 -26.43 5.12 33.48
N ASP A 133 -25.42 5.76 32.88
CA ASP A 133 -25.56 6.97 32.06
C ASP A 133 -25.18 6.68 30.59
N VAL A 134 -26.11 6.95 29.68
CA VAL A 134 -25.91 6.83 28.22
C VAL A 134 -24.85 7.82 27.72
N VAL A 135 -24.64 8.95 28.40
CA VAL A 135 -23.59 9.93 28.04
C VAL A 135 -22.20 9.33 28.29
N ASP A 136 -21.96 8.73 29.45
CA ASP A 136 -20.70 8.06 29.79
C ASP A 136 -20.45 6.81 28.92
N GLY A 137 -21.51 6.06 28.61
CA GLY A 137 -21.46 4.97 27.62
C GLY A 137 -21.10 5.44 26.21
N VAL A 138 -21.61 6.60 25.78
CA VAL A 138 -21.21 7.18 24.48
C VAL A 138 -19.79 7.75 24.52
N GLN A 139 -19.39 8.42 25.60
CA GLN A 139 -18.03 8.96 25.72
C GLN A 139 -16.99 7.84 25.75
N SER A 140 -17.13 6.83 26.58
CA SER A 140 -16.18 5.70 26.61
C SER A 140 -16.11 4.90 25.31
N VAL A 141 -17.19 4.88 24.50
CA VAL A 141 -17.19 4.29 23.13
C VAL A 141 -16.54 5.22 22.09
N LEU A 142 -16.50 6.53 22.33
CA LEU A 142 -15.77 7.50 21.48
C LEU A 142 -14.27 7.53 21.84
N ASP A 143 -13.95 7.64 23.12
CA ASP A 143 -12.57 7.65 23.66
C ASP A 143 -11.83 6.33 23.36
N ALA A 144 -12.56 5.23 23.15
CA ALA A 144 -12.01 3.93 22.73
C ALA A 144 -11.74 3.80 21.22
N ARG A 145 -11.87 4.88 20.42
CA ARG A 145 -11.60 4.84 18.98
C ARG A 145 -10.15 5.19 18.63
N ASP A 146 -9.57 4.39 17.74
CA ASP A 146 -8.26 4.66 17.12
C ASP A 146 -8.25 5.82 16.10
N ASP A 147 -9.40 6.43 15.76
CA ASP A 147 -9.51 7.52 14.77
C ASP A 147 -9.36 8.93 15.36
N ASP A 148 -9.19 9.04 16.68
CA ASP A 148 -9.20 10.32 17.41
C ASP A 148 -7.98 11.23 17.15
N TRP A 149 -8.14 12.55 17.35
CA TRP A 149 -7.13 13.54 16.94
C TRP A 149 -5.94 13.63 17.91
N SER A 150 -5.08 12.62 17.86
CA SER A 150 -3.86 12.54 18.66
C SER A 150 -2.82 13.64 18.35
N SER A 151 -1.90 13.88 19.28
CA SER A 151 -0.70 14.70 19.04
C SER A 151 0.16 14.20 17.86
N ARG A 152 0.11 12.90 17.57
CA ARG A 152 0.74 12.27 16.39
C ARG A 152 0.04 12.69 15.09
N SER A 153 -1.28 12.87 15.12
CA SER A 153 -2.08 13.43 14.01
C SER A 153 -1.73 14.89 13.78
N THR A 154 -1.70 15.74 14.82
CA THR A 154 -1.22 17.14 14.74
C THR A 154 0.18 17.24 14.15
N ARG A 155 1.13 16.39 14.57
CA ARG A 155 2.50 16.41 14.05
C ARG A 155 2.58 15.91 12.60
N ARG A 156 1.76 14.92 12.21
CA ARG A 156 1.63 14.48 10.80
C ARG A 156 1.06 15.57 9.89
N SER A 157 0.01 16.27 10.31
CA SER A 157 -0.58 17.37 9.53
C SER A 157 0.36 18.57 9.45
N ALA A 158 1.10 18.89 10.51
CA ALA A 158 2.16 19.91 10.47
C ALA A 158 3.29 19.54 9.50
N LEU A 159 3.80 18.30 9.56
CA LEU A 159 4.80 17.78 8.61
C LEU A 159 4.31 17.86 7.15
N ALA A 160 3.05 17.49 6.90
CA ALA A 160 2.43 17.58 5.57
C ALA A 160 2.27 19.03 5.10
N ALA A 161 1.82 19.94 5.97
CA ALA A 161 1.70 21.35 5.66
C ALA A 161 3.06 22.00 5.34
N THR A 162 4.11 21.69 6.10
CA THR A 162 5.48 22.14 5.79
C THR A 162 5.99 21.56 4.47
N ALA A 163 5.74 20.28 4.18
CA ALA A 163 6.11 19.66 2.90
C ALA A 163 5.41 20.33 1.71
N VAL A 164 4.10 20.58 1.80
CA VAL A 164 3.31 21.25 0.76
C VAL A 164 3.76 22.70 0.57
N ALA A 165 3.88 23.48 1.65
CA ALA A 165 4.26 24.89 1.57
C ALA A 165 5.68 25.10 1.02
N SER A 166 6.65 24.28 1.45
CA SER A 166 8.03 24.34 0.94
C SER A 166 8.12 23.84 -0.51
N SER A 167 7.38 22.80 -0.90
CA SER A 167 7.35 22.34 -2.29
C SER A 167 6.69 23.37 -3.22
N ALA A 168 5.62 24.04 -2.77
CA ALA A 168 5.02 25.15 -3.51
C ALA A 168 6.00 26.32 -3.68
N ALA A 169 6.78 26.66 -2.64
CA ALA A 169 7.84 27.65 -2.75
C ALA A 169 8.93 27.27 -3.77
N VAL A 170 9.28 25.97 -3.90
CA VAL A 170 10.21 25.47 -4.93
C VAL A 170 9.63 25.63 -6.34
N VAL A 171 8.35 25.32 -6.55
CA VAL A 171 7.68 25.52 -7.85
C VAL A 171 7.63 27.00 -8.22
N ILE A 172 7.26 27.87 -7.28
CA ILE A 172 7.23 29.33 -7.49
C ILE A 172 8.64 29.87 -7.80
N ALA A 173 9.67 29.38 -7.09
CA ALA A 173 11.05 29.78 -7.34
C ALA A 173 11.55 29.32 -8.72
N GLY A 174 11.23 28.09 -9.14
CA GLY A 174 11.55 27.57 -10.48
C GLY A 174 10.84 28.31 -11.61
N GLY A 175 9.62 28.80 -11.37
CA GLY A 175 8.84 29.59 -12.34
C GLY A 175 9.31 31.05 -12.51
N ALA A 176 10.29 31.53 -11.74
CA ALA A 176 10.67 32.95 -11.68
C ALA A 176 11.55 33.45 -12.86
N GLY A 177 11.49 32.80 -14.03
CA GLY A 177 12.22 33.20 -15.24
C GLY A 177 13.74 33.28 -15.01
N THR A 178 14.37 34.38 -15.43
CA THR A 178 15.83 34.57 -15.38
C THR A 178 16.40 34.59 -13.96
N ILE A 179 15.61 34.91 -12.93
CA ILE A 179 16.05 34.87 -11.52
C ILE A 179 15.78 33.53 -10.82
N ALA A 180 15.15 32.57 -11.50
CA ALA A 180 14.82 31.25 -10.95
C ALA A 180 16.01 30.48 -10.34
N PRO A 181 17.22 30.46 -10.95
CA PRO A 181 18.36 29.75 -10.34
C PRO A 181 18.78 30.33 -8.99
N ILE A 182 18.70 31.66 -8.87
CA ILE A 182 19.08 32.40 -7.66
C ILE A 182 18.01 32.18 -6.58
N MET A 183 16.73 32.29 -6.94
CA MET A 183 15.60 32.06 -6.04
C MET A 183 15.57 30.61 -5.52
N ALA A 184 15.64 29.62 -6.42
CA ALA A 184 15.61 28.21 -6.06
C ALA A 184 16.90 27.79 -5.33
N GLY A 185 18.06 28.34 -5.70
CA GLY A 185 19.33 28.07 -5.03
C GLY A 185 19.40 28.66 -3.61
N ALA A 186 18.89 29.87 -3.40
CA ALA A 186 18.77 30.46 -2.06
C ALA A 186 17.78 29.67 -1.19
N LEU A 187 16.62 29.30 -1.74
CA LEU A 187 15.64 28.44 -1.07
C LEU A 187 16.23 27.07 -0.72
N ALA A 188 17.01 26.46 -1.62
CA ALA A 188 17.73 25.22 -1.37
C ALA A 188 18.68 25.34 -0.18
N LEU A 189 19.54 26.36 -0.16
CA LEU A 189 20.47 26.59 0.95
C LEU A 189 19.75 26.76 2.29
N VAL A 190 18.65 27.51 2.33
CA VAL A 190 17.84 27.71 3.54
C VAL A 190 17.19 26.39 4.00
N LEU A 191 16.54 25.65 3.10
CA LEU A 191 15.86 24.39 3.43
C LEU A 191 16.85 23.28 3.84
N LEU A 192 18.01 23.20 3.17
CA LEU A 192 19.09 22.27 3.52
C LEU A 192 19.69 22.59 4.88
N ALA A 193 20.02 23.87 5.14
CA ALA A 193 20.56 24.30 6.43
C ALA A 193 19.55 24.06 7.57
N ALA A 194 18.29 24.44 7.38
CA ALA A 194 17.22 24.19 8.34
C ALA A 194 16.99 22.68 8.57
N GLY A 195 16.97 21.87 7.50
CA GLY A 195 16.78 20.43 7.59
C GLY A 195 17.92 19.68 8.28
N VAL A 196 19.17 20.10 8.04
CA VAL A 196 20.36 19.60 8.75
C VAL A 196 20.33 20.03 10.22
N LEU A 197 19.98 21.29 10.53
CA LEU A 197 19.93 21.81 11.89
C LEU A 197 18.83 21.12 12.72
N VAL A 198 17.58 21.17 12.23
CA VAL A 198 16.44 20.46 12.84
C VAL A 198 16.76 18.97 13.01
N GLY A 199 17.36 18.40 11.97
CA GLY A 199 17.74 17.01 11.89
C GLY A 199 19.00 16.59 12.67
N ARG A 200 19.68 17.51 13.34
CA ARG A 200 20.78 17.25 14.30
C ARG A 200 20.41 17.57 15.74
N LEU A 201 19.67 18.65 15.97
CA LEU A 201 19.36 19.15 17.31
C LEU A 201 18.15 18.43 17.95
N TRP A 202 17.20 17.94 17.14
CA TRP A 202 15.99 17.26 17.62
C TRP A 202 15.78 15.86 16.99
N ASP A 203 16.66 15.43 16.07
CA ASP A 203 16.50 14.30 15.12
C ASP A 203 15.08 14.14 14.53
N ASP A 204 14.38 15.26 14.33
CA ASP A 204 12.99 15.23 13.92
C ASP A 204 12.84 14.84 12.43
N PRO A 205 11.85 14.01 12.04
CA PRO A 205 11.48 13.80 10.64
C PRO A 205 11.18 15.09 9.86
N MET A 206 10.82 16.19 10.53
CA MET A 206 10.73 17.53 9.93
C MET A 206 12.07 17.93 9.28
N GLY A 207 13.19 17.61 9.92
CA GLY A 207 14.51 17.81 9.33
C GLY A 207 14.73 16.97 8.07
N ALA A 208 14.11 15.79 7.98
CA ALA A 208 14.20 14.95 6.78
C ALA A 208 13.35 15.50 5.63
N VAL A 209 12.12 15.97 5.91
CA VAL A 209 11.26 16.69 4.96
C VAL A 209 11.99 17.92 4.41
N LEU A 210 12.51 18.78 5.29
CA LEU A 210 13.24 19.99 4.91
C LEU A 210 14.49 19.68 4.08
N THR A 211 15.29 18.67 4.44
CA THR A 211 16.41 18.25 3.56
C THR A 211 15.92 17.74 2.21
N GLY A 212 14.84 16.95 2.15
CA GLY A 212 14.31 16.42 0.89
C GLY A 212 13.87 17.53 -0.07
N VAL A 213 13.08 18.49 0.43
CA VAL A 213 12.62 19.62 -0.38
C VAL A 213 13.78 20.56 -0.73
N GLY A 214 14.75 20.75 0.18
CA GLY A 214 15.97 21.51 -0.10
C GLY A 214 16.85 20.90 -1.20
N VAL A 215 16.93 19.58 -1.28
CA VAL A 215 17.60 18.89 -2.39
C VAL A 215 16.80 19.05 -3.70
N THR A 216 15.47 18.95 -3.69
CA THR A 216 14.68 19.21 -4.91
C THR A 216 14.79 20.66 -5.37
N ALA A 217 14.88 21.62 -4.43
CA ALA A 217 15.13 23.03 -4.72
C ALA A 217 16.49 23.23 -5.42
N ALA A 218 17.54 22.52 -4.97
CA ALA A 218 18.84 22.52 -5.62
C ALA A 218 18.79 21.95 -7.05
N GLY A 219 17.97 20.92 -7.27
CA GLY A 219 17.69 20.38 -8.61
C GLY A 219 16.99 21.39 -9.52
N VAL A 220 15.96 22.08 -9.03
CA VAL A 220 15.25 23.13 -9.79
C VAL A 220 16.16 24.34 -10.06
N ALA A 221 17.04 24.69 -9.12
CA ALA A 221 18.05 25.72 -9.32
C ALA A 221 18.99 25.36 -10.47
N GLY A 222 19.56 24.15 -10.46
CA GLY A 222 20.45 23.68 -11.53
C GLY A 222 19.74 23.57 -12.88
N ALA A 223 18.47 23.14 -12.89
CA ALA A 223 17.67 22.98 -14.10
C ALA A 223 17.37 24.33 -14.77
N THR A 224 17.24 25.40 -14.00
CA THR A 224 16.97 26.74 -14.53
C THR A 224 18.24 27.49 -14.95
N VAL A 225 19.45 27.03 -14.59
CA VAL A 225 20.73 27.68 -14.97
C VAL A 225 20.90 27.83 -16.49
N PRO A 226 20.70 26.81 -17.35
CA PRO A 226 20.91 26.96 -18.79
C PRO A 226 20.02 28.04 -19.43
N ALA A 227 18.74 28.09 -19.06
CA ALA A 227 17.79 29.09 -19.56
C ALA A 227 18.10 30.52 -19.06
N ALA A 228 18.70 30.66 -17.87
CA ALA A 228 19.11 31.95 -17.34
C ALA A 228 20.46 32.46 -17.88
N LEU A 229 21.39 31.55 -18.22
CA LEU A 229 22.69 31.91 -18.81
C LEU A 229 22.62 32.18 -20.33
N PHE A 230 21.70 31.54 -21.04
CA PHE A 230 21.54 31.67 -22.49
C PHE A 230 20.12 32.16 -22.87
N PRO A 231 19.68 33.34 -22.38
CA PRO A 231 18.33 33.83 -22.62
C PRO A 231 18.07 34.05 -24.11
N GLY A 232 17.01 33.43 -24.64
CA GLY A 232 16.64 33.48 -26.06
C GLY A 232 17.23 32.36 -26.92
N ALA A 233 18.12 31.52 -26.38
CA ALA A 233 18.39 30.21 -26.96
C ALA A 233 17.40 29.18 -26.41
N GLU A 234 16.99 28.21 -27.23
CA GLU A 234 16.28 27.03 -26.73
C GLU A 234 17.28 26.16 -25.94
N ALA A 235 17.30 26.34 -24.63
CA ALA A 235 18.12 25.54 -23.72
C ALA A 235 17.64 24.08 -23.80
N SER A 236 18.47 23.22 -24.40
CA SER A 236 18.08 21.83 -24.67
C SER A 236 17.67 21.09 -23.39
N ALA A 237 16.57 20.34 -23.46
CA ALA A 237 16.01 19.66 -22.28
C ALA A 237 17.05 18.78 -21.56
N PRO A 238 17.97 18.05 -22.23
CA PRO A 238 19.03 17.32 -21.55
C PRO A 238 20.07 18.21 -20.84
N ALA A 239 20.34 19.43 -21.30
CA ALA A 239 21.22 20.36 -20.59
C ALA A 239 20.57 20.88 -19.30
N ILE A 240 19.27 21.18 -19.36
CA ILE A 240 18.41 21.49 -18.20
C ILE A 240 18.44 20.31 -17.21
N LEU A 241 18.18 19.09 -17.66
CA LEU A 241 18.11 17.89 -16.83
C LEU A 241 19.48 17.53 -16.21
N ALA A 242 20.57 17.62 -16.98
CA ALA A 242 21.93 17.35 -16.50
C ALA A 242 22.39 18.39 -15.47
N ALA A 243 22.23 19.69 -15.74
CA ALA A 243 22.59 20.74 -14.79
C ALA A 243 21.76 20.66 -13.50
N GLY A 244 20.45 20.37 -13.64
CA GLY A 244 19.55 20.14 -12.52
C GLY A 244 19.96 18.96 -11.65
N ALA A 245 19.99 17.76 -12.20
CA ALA A 245 20.23 16.57 -11.39
C ALA A 245 21.71 16.40 -10.97
N ALA A 246 22.67 17.09 -11.59
CA ALA A 246 24.01 17.26 -11.03
C ALA A 246 24.00 18.09 -9.72
N LEU A 247 23.34 19.26 -9.72
CA LEU A 247 23.26 20.09 -8.51
C LEU A 247 22.38 19.45 -7.42
N TRP A 248 21.31 18.75 -7.82
CA TRP A 248 20.54 17.84 -6.97
C TRP A 248 21.46 16.82 -6.28
N GLY A 249 22.32 16.11 -7.05
CA GLY A 249 23.21 15.07 -6.53
C GLY A 249 24.25 15.59 -5.54
N VAL A 250 24.85 16.75 -5.85
CA VAL A 250 25.78 17.43 -4.93
C VAL A 250 25.06 17.83 -3.63
N ALA A 251 23.85 18.39 -3.72
CA ALA A 251 23.06 18.77 -2.55
C ALA A 251 22.67 17.56 -1.67
N ALA A 252 22.32 16.43 -2.28
CA ALA A 252 21.96 15.21 -1.56
C ALA A 252 23.16 14.57 -0.85
N GLY A 253 24.31 14.49 -1.52
CA GLY A 253 25.57 14.02 -0.92
C GLY A 253 26.00 14.91 0.25
N ALA A 254 25.94 16.23 0.06
CA ALA A 254 26.22 17.20 1.12
C ALA A 254 25.24 17.07 2.30
N ALA A 255 23.94 16.90 2.05
CA ALA A 255 22.92 16.72 3.09
C ALA A 255 23.13 15.41 3.88
N ALA A 256 23.51 14.31 3.21
CA ALA A 256 23.78 13.03 3.86
C ALA A 256 25.00 13.12 4.79
N TYR A 257 26.12 13.65 4.28
CA TYR A 257 27.32 13.90 5.09
C TYR A 257 27.01 14.85 6.26
N ALA A 258 26.31 15.95 5.98
CA ALA A 258 25.93 16.94 6.99
C ALA A 258 25.00 16.38 8.08
N ARG A 259 24.18 15.35 7.81
CA ARG A 259 23.35 14.67 8.84
C ARG A 259 24.05 13.51 9.57
N GLY A 260 25.38 13.40 9.46
CA GLY A 260 26.20 12.53 10.30
C GLY A 260 26.22 11.06 9.87
N GLY A 261 25.81 10.75 8.64
CA GLY A 261 25.86 9.40 8.13
C GLY A 261 25.08 9.21 6.84
N VAL A 262 25.41 8.14 6.13
CA VAL A 262 24.82 7.77 4.85
C VAL A 262 23.38 7.26 5.06
N ARG A 263 22.41 8.17 5.25
CA ARG A 263 20.99 7.80 5.42
C ARG A 263 20.45 7.23 4.10
N PRO A 264 19.79 6.05 4.10
CA PRO A 264 19.46 5.31 2.88
C PRO A 264 18.51 6.05 1.94
N VAL A 265 17.62 6.89 2.49
CA VAL A 265 16.69 7.72 1.72
C VAL A 265 17.43 8.72 0.80
N LEU A 266 18.57 9.25 1.25
CA LEU A 266 19.38 10.20 0.47
C LEU A 266 20.22 9.48 -0.59
N LEU A 267 20.77 8.29 -0.30
CA LEU A 267 21.40 7.46 -1.35
C LEU A 267 20.39 7.07 -2.44
N ALA A 268 19.20 6.60 -2.05
CA ALA A 268 18.19 6.12 -2.97
C ALA A 268 17.74 7.21 -3.96
N SER A 269 17.52 8.42 -3.44
CA SER A 269 17.15 9.57 -4.27
C SER A 269 18.33 10.11 -5.09
N THR A 270 19.58 10.02 -4.60
CA THR A 270 20.79 10.30 -5.41
C THR A 270 20.97 9.30 -6.55
N GLY A 271 20.76 8.00 -6.30
CA GLY A 271 20.79 6.98 -7.33
C GLY A 271 19.74 7.23 -8.41
N ALA A 272 18.51 7.57 -8.02
CA ALA A 272 17.45 7.89 -8.98
C ALA A 272 17.73 9.19 -9.78
N ALA A 273 18.28 10.23 -9.15
CA ALA A 273 18.68 11.45 -9.85
C ALA A 273 19.84 11.20 -10.84
N MET A 274 20.85 10.42 -10.45
CA MET A 274 21.94 10.02 -11.35
C MET A 274 21.43 9.16 -12.50
N LEU A 275 20.50 8.22 -12.25
CA LEU A 275 19.86 7.42 -13.29
C LEU A 275 19.05 8.28 -14.28
N ALA A 276 18.34 9.31 -13.79
CA ALA A 276 17.67 10.28 -14.64
C ALA A 276 18.67 11.04 -15.54
N VAL A 277 19.79 11.52 -14.99
CA VAL A 277 20.87 12.14 -15.79
C VAL A 277 21.40 11.17 -16.84
N SER A 278 21.75 9.94 -16.46
CA SER A 278 22.37 8.96 -17.36
C SER A 278 21.43 8.59 -18.52
N ALA A 279 20.15 8.35 -18.24
CA ALA A 279 19.18 7.97 -19.27
C ALA A 279 18.79 9.13 -20.20
N LEU A 280 18.77 10.37 -19.70
CA LEU A 280 18.33 11.55 -20.47
C LEU A 280 19.50 12.31 -21.13
N SER A 281 20.74 12.09 -20.71
CA SER A 281 21.94 12.65 -21.38
C SER A 281 22.43 11.80 -22.55
N LEU A 282 22.24 10.48 -22.53
CA LEU A 282 22.55 9.58 -23.65
C LEU A 282 21.87 10.00 -24.97
N PRO A 283 20.56 10.36 -25.00
CA PRO A 283 19.89 10.99 -26.13
C PRO A 283 20.59 12.22 -26.71
N LEU A 284 21.13 13.11 -25.87
CA LEU A 284 21.83 14.32 -26.35
C LEU A 284 23.15 13.98 -27.06
N VAL A 285 23.86 12.95 -26.57
CA VAL A 285 25.10 12.45 -27.21
C VAL A 285 24.81 11.78 -28.56
N LEU A 286 23.60 11.24 -28.75
CA LEU A 286 23.18 10.49 -29.94
C LEU A 286 22.27 11.28 -30.90
N GLY A 287 21.82 12.49 -30.54
CA GLY A 287 20.90 13.30 -31.34
C GLY A 287 19.46 12.77 -31.39
N LEU A 288 19.03 12.00 -30.38
CA LEU A 288 17.71 11.38 -30.34
C LEU A 288 16.61 12.33 -29.85
N ASP A 289 15.39 12.13 -30.32
CA ASP A 289 14.19 12.84 -29.85
C ASP A 289 13.80 12.48 -28.39
N LEU A 290 12.99 13.34 -27.77
CA LEU A 290 12.48 13.17 -26.41
C LEU A 290 11.63 11.89 -26.25
N ALA A 291 10.84 11.50 -27.25
CA ALA A 291 10.08 10.25 -27.19
C ALA A 291 11.03 9.02 -27.11
N ALA A 292 12.08 9.02 -27.92
CA ALA A 292 13.12 7.98 -27.88
C ALA A 292 13.89 7.99 -26.54
N ALA A 293 14.17 9.19 -25.98
CA ALA A 293 14.77 9.34 -24.65
C ALA A 293 13.91 8.69 -23.55
N ALA A 294 12.61 9.00 -23.53
CA ALA A 294 11.66 8.45 -22.57
C ALA A 294 11.52 6.92 -22.74
N ALA A 295 11.47 6.42 -23.98
CA ALA A 295 11.40 5.00 -24.28
C ALA A 295 12.63 4.21 -23.78
N ILE A 296 13.84 4.73 -23.99
CA ILE A 296 15.09 4.14 -23.47
C ILE A 296 15.08 4.14 -21.94
N LEU A 297 14.67 5.26 -21.31
CA LEU A 297 14.55 5.37 -19.85
C LEU A 297 13.55 4.34 -19.28
N VAL A 298 12.41 4.10 -19.93
CA VAL A 298 11.45 3.05 -19.53
C VAL A 298 12.10 1.67 -19.48
N VAL A 299 12.83 1.27 -20.53
CA VAL A 299 13.51 -0.04 -20.59
C VAL A 299 14.60 -0.15 -19.51
N LEU A 300 15.43 0.89 -19.35
CA LEU A 300 16.49 0.92 -18.33
C LEU A 300 15.90 0.82 -16.92
N ALA A 301 14.85 1.59 -16.62
CA ALA A 301 14.16 1.55 -15.33
C ALA A 301 13.60 0.16 -15.04
N LEU A 302 12.87 -0.46 -15.98
CA LEU A 302 12.31 -1.80 -15.81
C LEU A 302 13.40 -2.85 -15.54
N GLY A 303 14.56 -2.77 -16.21
CA GLY A 303 15.71 -3.62 -15.93
C GLY A 303 16.30 -3.39 -14.52
N LEU A 304 16.45 -2.13 -14.11
CA LEU A 304 16.99 -1.74 -12.80
C LEU A 304 16.10 -2.15 -11.61
N ALA A 305 14.79 -2.30 -11.83
CA ALA A 305 13.83 -2.71 -10.81
C ALA A 305 14.24 -3.99 -10.07
N ARG A 306 14.78 -4.97 -10.82
CA ARG A 306 15.26 -6.26 -10.30
C ARG A 306 16.47 -6.12 -9.36
N GLY A 307 17.25 -5.04 -9.49
CA GLY A 307 18.40 -4.75 -8.64
C GLY A 307 18.04 -4.06 -7.32
N ILE A 308 16.87 -3.43 -7.20
CA ILE A 308 16.47 -2.62 -6.03
C ILE A 308 16.58 -3.39 -4.70
N PRO A 309 16.09 -4.65 -4.55
CA PRO A 309 16.19 -5.37 -3.28
C PRO A 309 17.63 -5.69 -2.89
N GLY A 310 18.48 -6.07 -3.84
CA GLY A 310 19.90 -6.38 -3.61
C GLY A 310 20.71 -5.15 -3.20
N LEU A 311 20.52 -4.03 -3.91
CA LEU A 311 21.12 -2.75 -3.56
C LEU A 311 20.67 -2.27 -2.17
N ALA A 312 19.37 -2.44 -1.86
CA ALA A 312 18.82 -2.06 -0.56
C ALA A 312 19.41 -2.90 0.60
N ALA A 313 19.57 -4.21 0.41
CA ALA A 313 20.20 -5.10 1.39
C ALA A 313 21.68 -4.76 1.59
N TRP A 314 22.43 -4.57 0.49
CA TRP A 314 23.85 -4.20 0.51
C TRP A 314 24.08 -2.86 1.23
N ILE A 315 23.30 -1.82 0.91
CA ILE A 315 23.33 -0.52 1.61
C ILE A 315 22.96 -0.67 3.09
N GLY A 316 22.07 -1.60 3.43
CA GLY A 316 21.70 -1.92 4.81
C GLY A 316 22.75 -2.71 5.61
N GLY A 317 23.87 -3.11 4.99
CA GLY A 317 24.87 -3.97 5.64
C GLY A 317 24.40 -5.41 5.89
N LEU A 318 23.36 -5.85 5.15
CA LEU A 318 22.96 -7.24 5.07
C LEU A 318 23.81 -7.93 4.00
N ALA A 319 24.86 -8.60 4.44
CA ALA A 319 25.53 -9.59 3.59
C ALA A 319 24.57 -10.75 3.32
N VAL A 320 24.59 -11.28 2.10
CA VAL A 320 24.06 -12.62 1.82
C VAL A 320 25.26 -13.54 1.94
N ASP A 321 25.28 -14.39 2.96
CA ASP A 321 26.36 -15.33 3.15
C ASP A 321 26.46 -16.30 1.95
N SER A 322 27.69 -16.64 1.56
CA SER A 322 27.92 -17.58 0.47
C SER A 322 27.32 -18.93 0.81
N VAL A 323 26.43 -19.44 -0.06
CA VAL A 323 25.82 -20.77 0.11
C VAL A 323 26.95 -21.81 0.22
N PRO A 324 27.11 -22.50 1.36
CA PRO A 324 28.24 -23.39 1.59
C PRO A 324 28.18 -24.59 0.65
N LEU A 325 29.29 -24.83 -0.04
CA LEU A 325 29.45 -25.90 -1.03
C LEU A 325 29.98 -27.20 -0.40
N SER A 326 30.36 -27.17 0.88
CA SER A 326 30.78 -28.35 1.64
C SER A 326 30.24 -28.38 3.07
N THR A 327 30.21 -29.57 3.67
CA THR A 327 29.77 -29.78 5.07
C THR A 327 30.73 -29.20 6.10
N ALA A 328 32.01 -29.00 5.76
CA ALA A 328 32.97 -28.29 6.61
C ALA A 328 32.74 -26.76 6.58
N GLU A 329 32.45 -26.22 5.39
CA GLU A 329 32.10 -24.82 5.19
C GLU A 329 30.78 -24.46 5.90
N PHE A 330 29.79 -25.37 5.92
CA PHE A 330 28.56 -25.23 6.72
C PHE A 330 28.80 -25.14 8.25
N GLN A 331 29.94 -25.64 8.74
CA GLN A 331 30.34 -25.50 10.15
C GLN A 331 31.16 -24.23 10.44
N THR A 332 31.45 -23.44 9.41
CA THR A 332 32.24 -22.21 9.50
C THR A 332 31.31 -20.99 9.46
N GLY A 333 31.52 -19.99 10.32
CA GLY A 333 30.68 -18.79 10.35
C GLY A 333 29.36 -18.92 11.13
N LEU A 334 29.22 -19.93 11.99
CA LEU A 334 28.05 -20.13 12.88
C LEU A 334 27.98 -19.13 14.06
N ASP A 335 28.68 -17.99 14.00
CA ASP A 335 28.71 -16.99 15.05
C ASP A 335 27.37 -16.23 15.13
N ALA A 336 26.73 -16.26 16.30
CA ALA A 336 25.41 -15.69 16.49
C ALA A 336 25.43 -14.14 16.42
N VAL A 337 25.01 -13.59 15.28
CA VAL A 337 24.83 -12.13 15.11
C VAL A 337 23.73 -11.63 16.07
N PRO A 338 23.96 -10.57 16.87
CA PRO A 338 22.96 -10.06 17.80
C PRO A 338 21.67 -9.62 17.10
N ALA A 339 20.52 -9.98 17.67
CA ALA A 339 19.20 -9.72 17.09
C ALA A 339 18.95 -8.23 16.82
N ASP A 340 19.37 -7.34 17.72
CA ASP A 340 19.26 -5.88 17.58
C ASP A 340 20.07 -5.35 16.38
N ASP A 341 21.19 -6.00 16.07
CA ASP A 341 22.04 -5.67 14.93
C ASP A 341 21.38 -6.07 13.60
N VAL A 342 20.80 -7.27 13.55
CA VAL A 342 20.02 -7.75 12.40
C VAL A 342 18.78 -6.87 12.20
N GLN A 343 18.03 -6.56 13.26
CA GLN A 343 16.83 -5.73 13.20
C GLN A 343 17.15 -4.30 12.74
N ARG A 344 18.27 -3.72 13.21
CA ARG A 344 18.74 -2.39 12.77
C ARG A 344 19.09 -2.40 11.28
N ARG A 345 19.88 -3.37 10.82
CA ARG A 345 20.27 -3.53 9.39
C ARG A 345 19.05 -3.76 8.49
N ALA A 346 18.13 -4.63 8.90
CA ALA A 346 16.88 -4.89 8.18
C ALA A 346 15.97 -3.64 8.10
N THR A 347 15.91 -2.86 9.18
CA THR A 347 15.16 -1.59 9.19
C THR A 347 15.77 -0.57 8.22
N VAL A 348 17.11 -0.44 8.19
CA VAL A 348 17.82 0.41 7.21
C VAL A 348 17.54 -0.08 5.79
N ALA A 349 17.73 -1.37 5.50
CA ALA A 349 17.49 -1.96 4.18
C ALA A 349 16.04 -1.75 3.69
N HIS A 350 15.05 -1.92 4.57
CA HIS A 350 13.64 -1.67 4.23
C HIS A 350 13.37 -0.18 3.91
N GLN A 351 14.02 0.74 4.60
CA GLN A 351 13.96 2.17 4.28
C GLN A 351 14.66 2.48 2.95
N THR A 352 15.80 1.85 2.64
CA THR A 352 16.47 1.96 1.33
C THR A 352 15.56 1.46 0.20
N ALA A 353 14.99 0.26 0.33
CA ALA A 353 14.08 -0.31 -0.65
C ALA A 353 12.86 0.58 -0.88
N THR A 354 12.29 1.15 0.19
CA THR A 354 11.13 2.03 0.09
C THR A 354 11.44 3.34 -0.65
N ALA A 355 12.59 3.94 -0.38
CA ALA A 355 13.02 5.16 -1.09
C ALA A 355 13.44 4.87 -2.54
N LEU A 356 14.10 3.74 -2.81
CA LEU A 356 14.47 3.32 -4.17
C LEU A 356 13.22 3.06 -5.03
N TRP A 357 12.25 2.28 -4.53
CA TRP A 357 10.99 2.03 -5.24
C TRP A 357 10.18 3.31 -5.46
N ALA A 358 10.12 4.22 -4.49
CA ALA A 358 9.41 5.49 -4.65
C ALA A 358 10.06 6.39 -5.72
N ALA A 359 11.39 6.49 -5.74
CA ALA A 359 12.11 7.33 -6.70
C ALA A 359 12.14 6.70 -8.11
N TRP A 360 12.27 5.37 -8.19
CA TRP A 360 12.08 4.59 -9.42
C TRP A 360 10.68 4.78 -10.01
N ALA A 361 9.65 4.69 -9.17
CA ALA A 361 8.26 4.86 -9.58
C ALA A 361 7.99 6.29 -10.10
N ALA A 362 8.52 7.32 -9.41
CA ALA A 362 8.41 8.70 -9.88
C ALA A 362 9.09 8.93 -11.24
N LEU A 363 10.31 8.41 -11.41
CA LEU A 363 11.08 8.53 -12.66
C LEU A 363 10.39 7.80 -13.82
N LEU A 364 9.92 6.57 -13.61
CA LEU A 364 9.22 5.79 -14.61
C LEU A 364 7.85 6.39 -14.95
N CYS A 365 7.12 6.91 -13.96
CA CYS A 365 5.86 7.60 -14.17
C CYS A 365 6.04 8.86 -15.05
N ALA A 366 7.11 9.63 -14.84
CA ALA A 366 7.39 10.80 -15.66
C ALA A 366 7.69 10.42 -17.12
N ALA A 367 8.54 9.41 -17.35
CA ALA A 367 8.86 8.91 -18.69
C ALA A 367 7.63 8.35 -19.43
N LEU A 368 6.76 7.62 -18.72
CA LEU A 368 5.51 7.10 -19.29
C LEU A 368 4.45 8.20 -19.52
N ILE A 369 4.46 9.29 -18.74
CA ILE A 369 3.59 10.46 -19.00
C ILE A 369 4.03 11.20 -20.26
N ASP A 370 5.33 11.33 -20.49
CA ASP A 370 5.87 11.95 -21.71
C ASP A 370 5.45 11.15 -22.96
N LEU A 371 5.68 9.83 -22.96
CA LEU A 371 5.21 8.91 -24.00
C LEU A 371 3.68 8.88 -24.14
N ALA A 372 2.92 9.09 -23.07
CA ALA A 372 1.46 9.14 -23.10
C ALA A 372 0.90 10.37 -23.84
N LEU A 373 1.66 11.45 -23.92
CA LEU A 373 1.30 12.68 -24.64
C LEU A 373 1.66 12.59 -26.13
N VAL A 374 2.66 11.78 -26.50
CA VAL A 374 3.01 11.50 -27.90
C VAL A 374 1.95 10.58 -28.52
N ARG A 375 1.37 11.02 -29.65
CA ARG A 375 0.19 10.36 -30.26
C ARG A 375 0.52 9.17 -31.16
N GLU A 376 1.80 8.86 -31.36
CA GLU A 376 2.24 7.77 -32.23
C GLU A 376 1.88 6.40 -31.65
N TRP A 377 1.48 5.47 -32.52
CA TRP A 377 1.02 4.14 -32.09
C TRP A 377 2.10 3.36 -31.32
N THR A 378 3.37 3.60 -31.62
CA THR A 378 4.57 3.07 -30.95
C THR A 378 4.63 3.55 -29.50
N CYS A 379 4.52 4.86 -29.26
CA CYS A 379 4.49 5.49 -27.94
C CYS A 379 3.27 5.06 -27.12
N VAL A 380 2.09 5.00 -27.75
CA VAL A 380 0.84 4.49 -27.15
C VAL A 380 1.01 3.02 -26.71
N ALA A 381 1.50 2.15 -27.60
CA ALA A 381 1.69 0.74 -27.31
C ALA A 381 2.76 0.50 -26.22
N LEU A 382 3.87 1.23 -26.26
CA LEU A 382 4.91 1.18 -25.24
C LEU A 382 4.37 1.61 -23.87
N THR A 383 3.63 2.71 -23.82
CA THR A 383 3.00 3.22 -22.59
C THR A 383 2.05 2.19 -21.98
N VAL A 384 1.18 1.56 -22.79
CA VAL A 384 0.27 0.49 -22.33
C VAL A 384 1.05 -0.74 -21.85
N ALA A 385 2.00 -1.25 -22.65
CA ALA A 385 2.74 -2.46 -22.31
C ALA A 385 3.59 -2.30 -21.05
N ALA A 386 4.24 -1.15 -20.88
CA ALA A 386 4.99 -0.82 -19.67
C ALA A 386 4.06 -0.60 -18.46
N SER A 387 2.96 0.16 -18.59
CA SER A 387 2.00 0.36 -17.49
C SER A 387 1.43 -0.97 -16.99
N VAL A 388 1.12 -1.91 -17.89
CA VAL A 388 0.67 -3.26 -17.54
C VAL A 388 1.78 -4.05 -16.82
N ALA A 389 3.03 -4.01 -17.31
CA ALA A 389 4.15 -4.65 -16.62
C ALA A 389 4.34 -4.11 -15.19
N VAL A 390 4.32 -2.79 -15.01
CA VAL A 390 4.46 -2.13 -13.71
C VAL A 390 3.29 -2.49 -12.76
N ALA A 391 2.06 -2.54 -13.26
CA ALA A 391 0.89 -2.99 -12.50
C ALA A 391 1.00 -4.47 -12.08
N LEU A 392 1.58 -5.32 -12.93
CA LEU A 392 1.84 -6.73 -12.60
C LEU A 392 2.96 -6.87 -11.57
N GLN A 393 4.08 -6.16 -11.75
CA GLN A 393 5.24 -6.12 -10.83
C GLN A 393 4.84 -5.72 -9.39
N ALA A 394 3.81 -4.89 -9.24
CA ALA A 394 3.23 -4.54 -7.94
C ALA A 394 2.70 -5.74 -7.13
N ARG A 395 2.54 -6.94 -7.73
CA ARG A 395 2.18 -8.17 -7.01
C ARG A 395 3.28 -8.66 -6.07
N GLU A 396 4.54 -8.42 -6.41
CA GLU A 396 5.71 -8.90 -5.67
C GLU A 396 6.00 -8.04 -4.42
N LEU A 397 5.49 -6.80 -4.41
CA LEU A 397 5.74 -5.82 -3.37
C LEU A 397 4.77 -6.00 -2.20
N HIS A 398 5.33 -6.36 -1.04
CA HIS A 398 4.59 -6.59 0.19
C HIS A 398 4.38 -5.31 1.02
N ALA A 399 5.30 -4.34 0.91
CA ALA A 399 5.22 -3.09 1.68
C ALA A 399 4.26 -2.08 1.02
N THR A 400 3.29 -1.59 1.80
CA THR A 400 2.20 -0.72 1.30
C THR A 400 2.68 0.51 0.53
N LEU A 401 3.74 1.17 1.01
CA LEU A 401 4.30 2.36 0.35
C LEU A 401 5.02 2.03 -0.97
N GLN A 402 5.76 0.91 -1.03
CA GLN A 402 6.43 0.46 -2.24
C GLN A 402 5.39 0.08 -3.30
N ARG A 403 4.42 -0.76 -2.93
CA ARG A 403 3.32 -1.19 -3.80
C ARG A 403 2.46 -0.01 -4.24
N GLY A 404 2.15 0.92 -3.34
CA GLY A 404 1.39 2.12 -3.66
C GLY A 404 2.07 3.02 -4.69
N ALA A 405 3.37 3.30 -4.51
CA ALA A 405 4.14 4.10 -5.46
C ALA A 405 4.18 3.46 -6.86
N VAL A 406 4.43 2.14 -6.92
CA VAL A 406 4.47 1.38 -8.19
C VAL A 406 3.09 1.32 -8.85
N LEU A 407 2.00 1.16 -8.09
CA LEU A 407 0.64 1.21 -8.66
C LEU A 407 0.28 2.60 -9.20
N VAL A 408 0.72 3.69 -8.55
CA VAL A 408 0.55 5.05 -9.08
C VAL A 408 1.34 5.23 -10.38
N ALA A 409 2.57 4.74 -10.44
CA ALA A 409 3.40 4.81 -11.65
C ALA A 409 2.88 3.96 -12.82
N ALA A 410 2.06 2.95 -12.57
CA ALA A 410 1.31 2.23 -13.60
C ALA A 410 0.02 2.95 -14.01
N ALA A 411 -0.76 3.42 -13.03
CA ALA A 411 -2.11 3.92 -13.28
C ALA A 411 -2.16 5.36 -13.81
N LEU A 412 -1.27 6.25 -13.33
CA LEU A 412 -1.30 7.66 -13.72
C LEU A 412 -0.93 7.88 -15.19
N PRO A 413 0.13 7.26 -15.77
CA PRO A 413 0.41 7.40 -17.20
C PRO A 413 -0.67 6.80 -18.09
N ALA A 414 -1.25 5.67 -17.70
CA ALA A 414 -2.37 5.05 -18.42
C ALA A 414 -3.64 5.94 -18.41
N ALA A 415 -3.90 6.66 -17.31
CA ALA A 415 -4.97 7.65 -17.22
C ALA A 415 -4.68 8.89 -18.08
N VAL A 416 -3.45 9.41 -18.04
CA VAL A 416 -3.00 10.52 -18.91
C VAL A 416 -3.13 10.15 -20.38
N LEU A 417 -2.70 8.95 -20.78
CA LEU A 417 -2.85 8.43 -22.14
C LEU A 417 -4.33 8.37 -22.56
N GLY A 418 -5.21 7.85 -21.70
CA GLY A 418 -6.64 7.79 -21.96
C GLY A 418 -7.27 9.18 -22.18
N VAL A 419 -6.87 10.17 -21.38
CA VAL A 419 -7.31 11.57 -21.52
C VAL A 419 -6.73 12.22 -22.78
N ALA A 420 -5.42 12.07 -23.03
CA ALA A 420 -4.71 12.67 -24.16
C ALA A 420 -5.23 12.15 -25.51
N GLN A 421 -5.54 10.84 -25.60
CA GLN A 421 -6.15 10.28 -26.79
C GLN A 421 -7.62 10.70 -26.94
N ALA A 422 -8.41 10.69 -25.86
CA ALA A 422 -9.83 11.09 -25.92
C ALA A 422 -10.03 12.56 -26.30
N ALA A 423 -9.18 13.48 -25.83
CA ALA A 423 -9.32 14.93 -26.03
C ALA A 423 -9.33 15.40 -27.50
N VAL A 424 -8.91 14.53 -28.43
CA VAL A 424 -8.81 14.78 -29.87
C VAL A 424 -9.70 13.86 -30.72
N LEU A 425 -10.67 13.18 -30.09
CA LEU A 425 -11.76 12.45 -30.76
C LEU A 425 -13.04 13.29 -30.79
N ASP A 426 -14.00 12.92 -31.65
CA ASP A 426 -15.33 13.53 -31.69
C ASP A 426 -16.10 13.35 -30.36
N PRO A 427 -17.07 14.22 -30.03
CA PRO A 427 -17.81 14.17 -28.76
C PRO A 427 -18.47 12.81 -28.44
N VAL A 428 -18.90 12.05 -29.44
CA VAL A 428 -19.45 10.69 -29.26
C VAL A 428 -18.37 9.74 -28.72
N TRP A 429 -17.18 9.79 -29.32
CA TRP A 429 -16.04 8.99 -28.89
C TRP A 429 -15.50 9.44 -27.53
N GLN A 430 -15.49 10.75 -27.24
CA GLN A 430 -15.16 11.28 -25.91
C GLN A 430 -16.09 10.69 -24.82
N VAL A 431 -17.40 10.68 -25.06
CA VAL A 431 -18.38 10.07 -24.13
C VAL A 431 -18.14 8.56 -23.96
N LEU A 432 -17.80 7.84 -25.03
CA LEU A 432 -17.45 6.41 -24.95
C LEU A 432 -16.13 6.18 -24.18
N SER A 433 -15.12 7.03 -24.34
CA SER A 433 -13.87 6.97 -23.57
C SER A 433 -14.11 7.25 -22.08
N VAL A 434 -14.95 8.24 -21.74
CA VAL A 434 -15.34 8.50 -20.34
C VAL A 434 -16.11 7.32 -19.75
N LEU A 435 -17.06 6.74 -20.49
CA LEU A 435 -17.78 5.54 -20.06
C LEU A 435 -16.83 4.35 -19.82
N LEU A 436 -15.86 4.13 -20.71
CA LEU A 436 -14.84 3.09 -20.55
C LEU A 436 -13.99 3.30 -19.29
N LEU A 437 -13.54 4.53 -19.03
CA LEU A 437 -12.78 4.87 -17.82
C LEU A 437 -13.61 4.66 -16.54
N ILE A 438 -14.91 4.99 -16.56
CA ILE A 438 -15.84 4.73 -15.44
C ILE A 438 -16.02 3.22 -15.22
N VAL A 439 -16.14 2.42 -16.28
CA VAL A 439 -16.24 0.94 -16.18
C VAL A 439 -14.96 0.34 -15.61
N VAL A 440 -13.78 0.81 -16.04
CA VAL A 440 -12.48 0.39 -15.51
C VAL A 440 -12.34 0.76 -14.02
N ALA A 441 -12.73 1.98 -13.63
CA ALA A 441 -12.73 2.41 -12.23
C ALA A 441 -13.70 1.57 -11.38
N GLY A 442 -14.90 1.28 -11.89
CA GLY A 442 -15.88 0.41 -11.23
C GLY A 442 -15.34 -1.01 -10.99
N HIS A 443 -14.69 -1.60 -12.00
CA HIS A 443 -14.00 -2.89 -11.83
C HIS A 443 -12.85 -2.83 -10.82
N ALA A 444 -12.07 -1.75 -10.78
CA ALA A 444 -11.02 -1.57 -9.77
C ALA A 444 -11.59 -1.48 -8.35
N CYS A 445 -12.72 -0.79 -8.15
CA CYS A 445 -13.44 -0.76 -6.87
C CYS A 445 -13.96 -2.15 -6.47
N VAL A 446 -14.56 -2.91 -7.39
CA VAL A 446 -15.02 -4.29 -7.12
C VAL A 446 -13.84 -5.19 -6.76
N LEU A 447 -12.73 -5.12 -7.49
CA LEU A 447 -11.51 -5.87 -7.19
C LEU A 447 -10.96 -5.51 -5.79
N ALA A 448 -10.94 -4.23 -5.41
CA ALA A 448 -10.49 -3.79 -4.08
C ALA A 448 -11.37 -4.33 -2.94
N LEU A 449 -12.67 -4.55 -3.17
CA LEU A 449 -13.60 -5.10 -2.17
C LEU A 449 -13.60 -6.63 -2.11
N VAL A 450 -13.33 -7.31 -3.24
CA VAL A 450 -13.39 -8.77 -3.36
C VAL A 450 -12.05 -9.43 -3.05
N LEU A 451 -10.94 -8.94 -3.61
CA LEU A 451 -9.62 -9.57 -3.50
C LEU A 451 -9.15 -9.82 -2.05
N PRO A 452 -9.37 -8.94 -1.05
CA PRO A 452 -8.98 -9.20 0.34
C PRO A 452 -9.75 -10.36 0.99
N ARG A 453 -10.89 -10.75 0.42
CA ARG A 453 -11.83 -11.74 0.97
C ARG A 453 -11.80 -13.09 0.23
N THR A 454 -11.18 -13.15 -0.95
CA THR A 454 -11.19 -14.34 -1.82
C THR A 454 -9.79 -14.78 -2.22
N ARG A 455 -9.46 -16.06 -2.04
CA ARG A 455 -8.27 -16.64 -2.68
C ARG A 455 -8.52 -16.77 -4.18
N LEU A 456 -7.73 -16.07 -5.00
CA LEU A 456 -7.79 -16.21 -6.46
C LEU A 456 -7.44 -17.65 -6.88
N ALA A 457 -8.13 -18.16 -7.90
CA ALA A 457 -7.77 -19.44 -8.50
C ALA A 457 -6.36 -19.37 -9.11
N PRO A 458 -5.53 -20.44 -9.02
CA PRO A 458 -4.14 -20.42 -9.51
C PRO A 458 -3.97 -20.06 -11.00
N THR A 459 -5.01 -20.29 -11.80
CA THR A 459 -5.08 -19.89 -13.22
C THR A 459 -4.93 -18.38 -13.42
N TRP A 460 -5.49 -17.55 -12.53
CA TRP A 460 -5.37 -16.08 -12.62
C TRP A 460 -3.99 -15.57 -12.26
N GLY A 461 -3.29 -16.23 -11.32
CA GLY A 461 -1.88 -15.97 -11.05
C GLY A 461 -1.06 -16.18 -12.31
N ARG A 462 -1.12 -17.41 -12.85
CA ARG A 462 -0.40 -17.86 -14.05
C ARG A 462 -0.73 -17.05 -15.30
N ALA A 463 -1.98 -16.61 -15.48
CA ALA A 463 -2.37 -15.73 -16.59
C ALA A 463 -1.70 -14.35 -16.48
N GLY A 464 -1.62 -13.79 -15.26
CA GLY A 464 -0.87 -12.57 -15.01
C GLY A 464 0.64 -12.73 -15.19
N ASP A 465 1.20 -13.91 -14.87
CA ASP A 465 2.62 -14.19 -15.07
C ASP A 465 2.95 -14.31 -16.57
N VAL A 466 2.11 -14.97 -17.36
CA VAL A 466 2.22 -15.02 -18.83
C VAL A 466 2.11 -13.61 -19.43
N LEU A 467 1.15 -12.80 -18.98
CA LEU A 467 1.02 -11.42 -19.43
C LEU A 467 2.27 -10.59 -19.09
N HIS A 468 2.89 -10.81 -17.92
CA HIS A 468 4.12 -10.14 -17.54
C HIS A 468 5.28 -10.48 -18.49
N TRP A 469 5.43 -11.76 -18.87
CA TRP A 469 6.39 -12.20 -19.89
C TRP A 469 6.10 -11.58 -21.27
N CYS A 470 4.83 -11.52 -21.69
CA CYS A 470 4.46 -10.86 -22.95
C CYS A 470 4.86 -9.38 -22.97
N CYS A 471 4.59 -8.64 -21.89
CA CYS A 471 5.00 -7.24 -21.77
C CYS A 471 6.54 -7.10 -21.72
N ALA A 472 7.24 -7.96 -20.99
CA ALA A 472 8.71 -7.93 -20.89
C ALA A 472 9.42 -8.20 -22.24
N ILE A 473 8.80 -9.00 -23.13
CA ILE A 473 9.28 -9.23 -24.50
C ILE A 473 8.91 -8.06 -25.43
N ALA A 474 7.69 -7.52 -25.30
CA ALA A 474 7.21 -6.46 -26.18
C ALA A 474 7.89 -5.09 -25.93
N VAL A 475 8.13 -4.73 -24.67
CA VAL A 475 8.63 -3.40 -24.28
C VAL A 475 9.99 -3.03 -24.93
N PRO A 476 11.01 -3.90 -24.95
CA PRO A 476 12.26 -3.62 -25.69
C PRO A 476 12.04 -3.42 -27.19
N GLY A 477 11.19 -4.23 -27.83
CA GLY A 477 10.88 -4.09 -29.26
C GLY A 477 10.15 -2.78 -29.58
N LEU A 478 9.19 -2.39 -28.72
CA LEU A 478 8.47 -1.13 -28.84
C LEU A 478 9.37 0.08 -28.58
N MET A 479 10.35 -0.02 -27.67
CA MET A 479 11.37 1.03 -27.48
C MET A 479 12.22 1.23 -28.73
N LEU A 480 12.65 0.14 -29.39
CA LEU A 480 13.39 0.24 -30.66
C LEU A 480 12.55 0.84 -31.79
N ALA A 481 11.22 0.67 -31.76
CA ALA A 481 10.30 1.33 -32.68
C ALA A 481 10.15 2.82 -32.40
N VAL A 482 9.98 3.23 -31.13
CA VAL A 482 9.98 4.67 -30.75
C VAL A 482 11.33 5.34 -31.04
N ALA A 483 12.43 4.58 -31.00
CA ALA A 483 13.76 5.06 -31.38
C ALA A 483 14.00 5.11 -32.91
N GLY A 484 12.98 4.83 -33.74
CA GLY A 484 13.07 4.89 -35.21
C GLY A 484 13.97 3.83 -35.86
N LEU A 485 14.40 2.80 -35.13
CA LEU A 485 15.39 1.84 -35.64
C LEU A 485 14.85 1.01 -36.82
N PHE A 486 13.56 0.65 -36.80
CA PHE A 486 12.96 -0.14 -37.88
C PHE A 486 12.79 0.67 -39.16
N ASP A 487 12.43 1.95 -39.05
CA ASP A 487 12.30 2.85 -40.20
C ASP A 487 13.69 3.16 -40.80
N TRP A 488 14.70 3.40 -39.95
CA TRP A 488 16.11 3.55 -40.39
C TRP A 488 16.65 2.29 -41.09
N ILE A 489 16.25 1.08 -40.66
CA ILE A 489 16.59 -0.17 -41.38
C ILE A 489 15.82 -0.26 -42.71
N ALA A 490 14.57 0.18 -42.77
CA ALA A 490 13.76 0.15 -43.99
C ALA A 490 14.28 1.13 -45.06
N ASP A 491 14.77 2.31 -44.67
CA ASP A 491 15.38 3.31 -45.57
C ASP A 491 16.72 2.85 -46.19
N ILE A 492 17.30 1.74 -45.71
CA ILE A 492 18.60 1.19 -46.16
C ILE A 492 18.45 0.05 -47.19
N VAL A 493 17.24 -0.50 -47.38
CA VAL A 493 16.98 -1.77 -48.12
C VAL A 493 16.28 -1.55 -49.46
#